data_AF-A0A959DLK7-F1
#
_entry.id   AF-A0A959DLK7-F1
#
_cell.length_a   1.000
_cell.length_b   1.000
_cell.length_c   1.000
_cell.angle_alpha   90.00
_cell.angle_beta   90.00
_cell.angle_gamma   90.00
#
_symmetry.space_group_name_H-M   'P 1'
#
loop_
_entity.id
_entity.type
_entity.pdbx_description
1 polymer ?
#
loop_
_entity_poly.entity_id
_entity_poly.type
_entity_poly.pdbx_seq_one_letter_code
_entity_poly.pdbx_strand_id
1 'polypeptide(L)'
;MIKPNRLFGVIVIIGLLLQSGCLVVENKYDKIAPGIWRGALTLEAGAPAVEADVLGEAIRTPEDEPVLMPFLFEVSYSEDHEMHIDILNGEERIPVDRILYGRDPATAQDTFVFYFDVMDSYLHGIIKADIMDGEWVRANRDNYRIPFVAHYGESSRFPPAVTPPSVDFTGRWDAQFAAETKKPYRAVGIFEQHGKSLTGTFLTETGDYRYLAGDVSGNTLRLSAFDGSHAFLFEGKMQPDSTILGTYWSGHRYKVLWNAQRNENAMLSEPDSITVLNKGYETIDFTFPDADGKSVGLNDPAFSGHPKIVQILGTWCPNCRDETNFLVEYLKENPDLNLKVIGLAFESYSDDDKNRAIIKQYAEKLQVPYPILLAGHYDYDEIALKLPMLKKFIAFPTMIMLDKNNQVIRIHTGFSGPATPDYKVFATNFDHFIQDLTKS
;
A
#
# COMPACT_ATOMS: atom_id res chain seq x y z
N MET A 1 -76.48 54.13 -0.62
CA MET A 1 -75.08 54.44 -0.27
C MET A 1 -74.37 53.09 -0.20
N ILE A 2 -73.42 52.66 -1.03
CA ILE A 2 -72.51 53.24 -2.03
C ILE A 2 -72.34 52.13 -3.11
N LYS A 3 -72.47 52.47 -4.39
CA LYS A 3 -71.89 51.75 -5.54
C LYS A 3 -70.47 52.33 -5.75
N PRO A 4 -69.47 51.66 -6.37
CA PRO A 4 -69.64 51.17 -7.75
C PRO A 4 -68.68 50.06 -8.30
N ASN A 5 -69.03 49.59 -9.51
CA ASN A 5 -68.15 49.31 -10.67
C ASN A 5 -67.03 48.27 -10.53
N ARG A 6 -66.98 47.21 -11.34
CA ARG A 6 -66.51 47.13 -12.76
C ARG A 6 -65.68 45.81 -12.79
N LEU A 7 -65.40 45.05 -13.84
CA LEU A 7 -65.50 45.09 -15.30
C LEU A 7 -65.11 43.65 -15.74
N PHE A 8 -65.71 43.15 -16.82
CA PHE A 8 -65.09 42.26 -17.84
C PHE A 8 -64.45 40.92 -17.46
N GLY A 9 -64.89 39.88 -18.17
CA GLY A 9 -64.24 38.57 -18.22
C GLY A 9 -62.94 38.58 -19.02
N VAL A 10 -62.10 37.58 -18.72
CA VAL A 10 -61.09 37.03 -19.62
C VAL A 10 -61.06 35.53 -19.38
N ILE A 11 -61.28 34.78 -20.47
CA ILE A 11 -61.08 33.34 -20.58
C ILE A 11 -59.59 33.06 -20.32
N VAL A 12 -59.26 32.27 -19.29
CA VAL A 12 -57.91 31.76 -19.09
C VAL A 12 -57.83 30.37 -19.71
N ILE A 13 -57.25 30.32 -20.91
CA ILE A 13 -56.75 29.09 -21.54
C ILE A 13 -55.53 28.67 -20.73
N ILE A 14 -55.65 27.61 -19.93
CA ILE A 14 -54.49 26.96 -19.31
C ILE A 14 -53.80 26.14 -20.41
N GLY A 15 -52.79 26.75 -21.02
CA GLY A 15 -51.87 26.06 -21.91
C GLY A 15 -51.02 25.06 -21.12
N LEU A 16 -51.12 23.77 -21.45
CA LEU A 16 -50.14 22.77 -21.08
C LEU A 16 -48.80 23.12 -21.73
N LEU A 17 -47.93 23.79 -20.99
CA LEU A 17 -46.50 23.85 -21.27
C LEU A 17 -45.90 22.50 -20.88
N LEU A 18 -45.90 21.56 -21.83
CA LEU A 18 -44.97 20.44 -21.82
C LEU A 18 -43.56 21.03 -21.93
N GLN A 19 -42.90 21.25 -20.79
CA GLN A 19 -41.46 21.44 -20.77
C GLN A 19 -40.83 20.10 -21.16
N SER A 20 -40.59 19.92 -22.46
CA SER A 20 -39.55 19.05 -22.97
C SER A 20 -38.20 19.65 -22.59
N GLY A 21 -37.90 19.65 -21.29
CA GLY A 21 -36.53 19.77 -20.83
C GLY A 21 -35.84 18.49 -21.23
N CYS A 22 -35.15 18.50 -22.37
CA CYS A 22 -34.09 17.53 -22.57
C CYS A 22 -33.17 17.65 -21.37
N LEU A 23 -33.12 16.62 -20.52
CA LEU A 23 -32.02 16.40 -19.60
C LEU A 23 -30.77 16.29 -20.47
N VAL A 24 -30.11 17.42 -20.70
CA VAL A 24 -28.74 17.44 -21.19
C VAL A 24 -27.93 16.97 -19.99
N VAL A 25 -27.58 15.69 -19.99
CA VAL A 25 -26.53 15.19 -19.11
C VAL A 25 -25.27 15.92 -19.54
N GLU A 26 -24.90 16.96 -18.79
CA GLU A 26 -23.84 17.91 -19.12
C GLU A 26 -22.48 17.21 -19.29
N ASN A 27 -22.33 16.02 -18.72
CA ASN A 27 -21.15 15.19 -18.88
C ASN A 27 -21.51 13.77 -19.33
N LYS A 28 -21.54 13.54 -20.64
CA LYS A 28 -21.42 12.18 -21.18
C LYS A 28 -19.94 11.83 -21.16
N TYR A 29 -19.52 11.07 -20.15
CA TYR A 29 -18.21 10.44 -20.21
C TYR A 29 -18.34 9.18 -21.05
N ASP A 30 -17.50 9.04 -22.08
CA ASP A 30 -17.50 7.85 -22.96
C ASP A 30 -16.88 6.61 -22.29
N LYS A 31 -16.37 6.76 -21.06
CA LYS A 31 -15.73 5.73 -20.24
C LYS A 31 -16.14 5.92 -18.76
N ILE A 32 -15.23 5.67 -17.81
CA ILE A 32 -15.46 5.82 -16.37
C ILE A 32 -15.64 7.30 -15.98
N ALA A 33 -16.59 7.61 -15.10
CA ALA A 33 -16.81 8.97 -14.63
C ALA A 33 -15.57 9.52 -13.87
N PRO A 34 -15.05 10.71 -14.20
CA PRO A 34 -13.97 11.36 -13.49
C PRO A 34 -14.42 11.91 -12.13
N GLY A 35 -13.48 11.99 -11.22
CA GLY A 35 -13.66 12.38 -9.83
C GLY A 35 -13.34 11.25 -8.87
N ILE A 36 -13.77 11.44 -7.61
CA ILE A 36 -13.47 10.51 -6.52
C ILE A 36 -14.42 9.32 -6.56
N TRP A 37 -13.83 8.15 -6.39
CA TRP A 37 -14.50 6.88 -6.14
C TRP A 37 -14.06 6.33 -4.79
N ARG A 38 -15.00 5.78 -4.04
CA ARG A 38 -14.71 5.00 -2.83
C ARG A 38 -14.76 3.54 -3.17
N GLY A 39 -13.59 2.91 -3.20
CA GLY A 39 -13.43 1.46 -3.27
C GLY A 39 -13.57 0.81 -1.90
N ALA A 40 -13.95 -0.47 -1.87
CA ALA A 40 -13.94 -1.30 -0.69
C ALA A 40 -13.59 -2.75 -1.05
N LEU A 41 -12.71 -3.35 -0.25
CA LEU A 41 -12.37 -4.77 -0.32
C LEU A 41 -13.05 -5.54 0.82
N THR A 42 -13.68 -6.66 0.51
CA THR A 42 -14.34 -7.51 1.52
C THR A 42 -13.32 -8.41 2.22
N LEU A 43 -12.86 -8.03 3.41
CA LEU A 43 -11.85 -8.78 4.16
C LEU A 43 -12.46 -9.96 4.92
N GLU A 44 -13.69 -9.81 5.42
CA GLU A 44 -14.48 -10.90 5.99
C GLU A 44 -15.89 -10.84 5.39
N ALA A 45 -16.40 -11.99 4.97
CA ALA A 45 -17.78 -12.09 4.51
C ALA A 45 -18.73 -11.95 5.71
N GLY A 46 -19.84 -11.23 5.51
CA GLY A 46 -20.93 -11.21 6.48
C GLY A 46 -21.62 -12.56 6.58
N ALA A 47 -22.41 -12.77 7.63
CA ALA A 47 -23.22 -13.97 7.76
C ALA A 47 -24.30 -14.00 6.65
N PRO A 48 -24.59 -15.17 6.05
CA PRO A 48 -25.75 -15.28 5.17
C PRO A 48 -27.01 -14.94 5.97
N ALA A 49 -27.92 -14.16 5.37
CA ALA A 49 -29.20 -13.87 5.99
C ALA A 49 -29.91 -15.20 6.35
N VAL A 50 -30.10 -15.46 7.64
CA VAL A 50 -30.85 -16.64 8.10
C VAL A 50 -32.31 -16.47 7.67
N GLU A 51 -32.92 -17.52 7.10
CA GLU A 51 -34.34 -17.54 6.73
C GLU A 51 -35.21 -17.10 7.92
N ALA A 52 -36.16 -16.22 7.62
CA ALA A 52 -36.99 -15.53 8.60
C ALA A 52 -37.79 -16.48 9.51
N ASP A 53 -37.74 -16.23 10.82
CA ASP A 53 -38.84 -16.57 11.74
C ASP A 53 -40.06 -15.70 11.39
N VAL A 54 -41.25 -16.20 11.71
CA VAL A 54 -42.67 -15.85 11.42
C VAL A 54 -43.04 -14.35 11.55
N LEU A 55 -42.13 -13.47 11.92
CA LEU A 55 -42.33 -12.02 12.05
C LEU A 55 -41.56 -11.14 11.06
N GLY A 56 -40.81 -11.72 10.11
CA GLY A 56 -40.44 -11.01 8.86
C GLY A 56 -39.41 -9.87 8.97
N GLU A 57 -38.76 -9.66 10.11
CA GLU A 57 -37.57 -8.82 10.21
C GLU A 57 -36.34 -9.70 10.46
N ALA A 58 -35.42 -9.72 9.50
CA ALA A 58 -34.12 -10.36 9.69
C ALA A 58 -33.33 -9.56 10.73
N ILE A 59 -33.14 -10.12 11.93
CA ILE A 59 -32.27 -9.54 12.93
C ILE A 59 -30.83 -9.81 12.50
N ARG A 60 -30.16 -8.82 11.92
CA ARG A 60 -28.71 -8.82 11.73
C ARG A 60 -28.07 -8.13 12.91
N THR A 61 -27.08 -8.77 13.52
CA THR A 61 -26.17 -8.15 14.48
C THR A 61 -25.02 -7.46 13.73
N PRO A 62 -24.30 -6.51 14.34
CA PRO A 62 -23.09 -5.93 13.74
C PRO A 62 -22.01 -6.96 13.38
N GLU A 63 -22.06 -8.15 13.99
CA GLU A 63 -21.19 -9.30 13.72
C GLU A 63 -21.58 -10.05 12.43
N ASP A 64 -22.77 -9.77 11.87
CA ASP A 64 -23.28 -10.36 10.63
C ASP A 64 -22.95 -9.51 9.39
N GLU A 65 -22.43 -8.29 9.57
CA GLU A 65 -22.05 -7.40 8.47
C GLU A 65 -20.62 -7.69 7.97
N PRO A 66 -20.36 -7.59 6.66
CA PRO A 66 -19.03 -7.82 6.12
C PRO A 66 -18.02 -6.79 6.65
N VAL A 67 -16.79 -7.24 6.90
CA VAL A 67 -15.68 -6.33 7.21
C VAL A 67 -15.12 -5.80 5.89
N LEU A 68 -15.36 -4.52 5.63
CA LEU A 68 -14.90 -3.83 4.44
C LEU A 68 -13.67 -2.98 4.76
N MET A 69 -12.62 -3.12 3.94
CA MET A 69 -11.48 -2.19 3.95
C MET A 69 -11.68 -1.15 2.85
N PRO A 70 -12.05 0.10 3.20
CA PRO A 70 -12.28 1.14 2.22
C PRO A 70 -10.99 1.83 1.78
N PHE A 71 -10.97 2.28 0.54
CA PHE A 71 -9.94 3.17 0.03
C PHE A 71 -10.54 4.15 -0.98
N LEU A 72 -9.81 5.21 -1.28
CA LEU A 72 -10.24 6.20 -2.27
C LEU A 72 -9.35 6.08 -3.51
N PHE A 73 -9.92 6.35 -4.67
CA PHE A 73 -9.16 6.58 -5.89
C PHE A 73 -9.79 7.70 -6.70
N GLU A 74 -8.97 8.40 -7.48
CA GLU A 74 -9.40 9.49 -8.34
C GLU A 74 -9.26 9.06 -9.79
N VAL A 75 -10.34 9.21 -10.56
CA VAL A 75 -10.32 9.04 -12.02
C VAL A 75 -10.16 10.44 -12.62
N SER A 76 -9.14 10.63 -13.43
CA SER A 76 -8.89 11.88 -14.16
C SER A 76 -8.61 11.60 -15.64
N TYR A 77 -8.69 12.65 -16.46
CA TYR A 77 -8.38 12.56 -17.88
C TYR A 77 -7.39 13.64 -18.27
N SER A 78 -6.42 13.29 -19.11
CA SER A 78 -5.54 14.27 -19.76
C SER A 78 -6.27 15.07 -20.84
N GLU A 79 -5.63 16.12 -21.35
CA GLU A 79 -6.15 16.90 -22.49
C GLU A 79 -6.38 16.02 -23.73
N ASP A 80 -5.59 14.96 -23.90
CA ASP A 80 -5.69 13.99 -25.00
C ASP A 80 -6.72 12.88 -24.72
N HIS A 81 -7.55 13.02 -23.68
CA HIS A 81 -8.56 12.04 -23.25
C HIS A 81 -8.00 10.67 -22.83
N GLU A 82 -6.73 10.62 -22.42
CA GLU A 82 -6.15 9.46 -21.74
C GLU A 82 -6.68 9.40 -20.30
N MET A 83 -7.06 8.21 -19.84
CA MET A 83 -7.59 8.01 -18.50
C MET A 83 -6.44 7.72 -17.53
N HIS A 84 -6.42 8.43 -16.41
CA HIS A 84 -5.50 8.19 -15.30
C HIS A 84 -6.30 7.84 -14.05
N ILE A 85 -5.76 6.94 -13.24
CA ILE A 85 -6.34 6.55 -11.95
C ILE A 85 -5.24 6.59 -10.90
N ASP A 86 -5.47 7.33 -9.83
CA ASP A 86 -4.58 7.36 -8.67
C ASP A 86 -5.29 6.78 -7.45
N ILE A 87 -4.70 5.77 -6.81
CA ILE A 87 -5.10 5.35 -5.47
C ILE A 87 -4.63 6.41 -4.47
N LEU A 88 -5.52 6.80 -3.55
CA LEU A 88 -5.26 7.85 -2.58
C LEU A 88 -5.11 7.22 -1.19
N ASN A 89 -3.99 7.45 -0.53
CA ASN A 89 -3.66 7.01 0.83
C ASN A 89 -3.15 8.20 1.65
N GLY A 90 -4.06 8.98 2.23
CA GLY A 90 -3.69 10.24 2.88
C GLY A 90 -3.06 11.20 1.86
N GLU A 91 -1.78 11.52 2.04
CA GLU A 91 -1.01 12.36 1.12
C GLU A 91 -0.40 11.56 -0.05
N GLU A 92 -0.32 10.23 0.05
CA GLU A 92 0.23 9.39 -1.01
C GLU A 92 -0.76 9.21 -2.16
N ARG A 93 -0.24 9.37 -3.39
CA ARG A 93 -0.93 9.06 -4.64
C ARG A 93 -0.16 7.96 -5.35
N ILE A 94 -0.82 6.84 -5.61
CA ILE A 94 -0.23 5.70 -6.31
C ILE A 94 -0.91 5.57 -7.68
N PRO A 95 -0.19 5.84 -8.78
CA PRO A 95 -0.76 5.71 -10.10
C PRO A 95 -1.04 4.23 -10.43
N VAL A 96 -2.19 3.98 -11.05
CA VAL A 96 -2.47 2.70 -11.71
C VAL A 96 -1.64 2.64 -12.98
N ASP A 97 -0.83 1.59 -13.12
CA ASP A 97 0.17 1.47 -14.18
C ASP A 97 -0.45 1.32 -15.57
N ARG A 98 -1.53 0.53 -15.67
CA ARG A 98 -2.18 0.22 -16.93
C ARG A 98 -3.66 0.01 -16.71
N ILE A 99 -4.46 0.70 -17.51
CA ILE A 99 -5.92 0.71 -17.42
C ILE A 99 -6.49 0.13 -18.70
N LEU A 100 -7.22 -0.97 -18.58
CA LEU A 100 -8.04 -1.51 -19.66
C LEU A 100 -9.50 -1.18 -19.37
N TYR A 101 -10.18 -0.60 -20.35
CA TYR A 101 -11.62 -0.38 -20.33
C TYR A 101 -12.18 -0.88 -21.66
N GLY A 102 -13.33 -1.56 -21.60
CA GLY A 102 -13.95 -2.12 -22.77
C GLY A 102 -15.38 -2.55 -22.50
N ARG A 103 -16.00 -3.15 -23.50
CA ARG A 103 -17.35 -3.70 -23.40
C ARG A 103 -17.32 -5.18 -23.74
N ASP A 104 -17.84 -6.02 -22.86
CA ASP A 104 -17.97 -7.44 -23.12
C ASP A 104 -19.06 -7.67 -24.17
N PRO A 105 -18.75 -8.25 -25.34
CA PRO A 105 -19.74 -8.48 -26.40
C PRO A 105 -20.81 -9.50 -26.02
N ALA A 106 -20.55 -10.41 -25.06
CA ALA A 106 -21.49 -11.44 -24.65
C ALA A 106 -22.53 -10.91 -23.65
N THR A 107 -22.11 -10.09 -22.69
CA THR A 107 -22.99 -9.54 -21.64
C THR A 107 -23.45 -8.11 -21.92
N ALA A 108 -22.82 -7.44 -22.89
CA ALA A 108 -23.00 -6.03 -23.22
C ALA A 108 -22.68 -5.07 -22.06
N GLN A 109 -21.97 -5.55 -21.03
CA GLN A 109 -21.54 -4.80 -19.85
C GLN A 109 -20.19 -4.12 -20.11
N ASP A 110 -20.01 -2.94 -19.53
CA ASP A 110 -18.71 -2.29 -19.50
C ASP A 110 -17.82 -2.99 -18.48
N THR A 111 -16.55 -3.21 -18.85
CA THR A 111 -15.56 -3.94 -18.09
C THR A 111 -14.33 -3.09 -17.86
N PHE A 112 -13.65 -3.31 -16.73
CA PHE A 112 -12.37 -2.66 -16.44
C PHE A 112 -11.33 -3.66 -15.94
N VAL A 113 -10.05 -3.31 -16.14
CA VAL A 113 -8.91 -3.90 -15.45
C VAL A 113 -7.92 -2.80 -15.09
N PHE A 114 -7.58 -2.65 -13.81
CA PHE A 114 -6.58 -1.72 -13.30
C PHE A 114 -5.38 -2.51 -12.81
N TYR A 115 -4.26 -2.43 -13.51
CA TYR A 115 -3.04 -3.16 -13.17
C TYR A 115 -2.13 -2.35 -12.26
N PHE A 116 -1.59 -3.02 -11.26
CA PHE A 116 -0.45 -2.59 -10.45
C PHE A 116 0.72 -3.51 -10.83
N ASP A 117 1.30 -3.27 -12.01
CA ASP A 117 2.24 -4.20 -12.65
C ASP A 117 3.46 -4.49 -11.74
N VAL A 118 3.99 -3.47 -11.05
CA VAL A 118 5.15 -3.66 -10.14
C VAL A 118 4.78 -4.57 -8.95
N MET A 119 3.52 -4.52 -8.51
CA MET A 119 3.01 -5.32 -7.38
C MET A 119 2.40 -6.66 -7.83
N ASP A 120 2.40 -6.91 -9.14
CA ASP A 120 1.85 -8.10 -9.78
C ASP A 120 0.41 -8.43 -9.31
N SER A 121 -0.42 -7.39 -9.35
CA SER A 121 -1.83 -7.46 -8.96
C SER A 121 -2.70 -6.60 -9.86
N TYR A 122 -4.01 -6.83 -9.81
CA TYR A 122 -4.97 -6.02 -10.56
C TYR A 122 -6.35 -6.02 -9.92
N LEU A 123 -7.09 -4.94 -10.10
CA LEU A 123 -8.53 -4.89 -9.90
C LEU A 123 -9.21 -5.17 -11.24
N HIS A 124 -10.25 -5.99 -11.28
CA HIS A 124 -11.03 -6.18 -12.49
C HIS A 124 -12.50 -6.39 -12.18
N GLY A 125 -13.37 -6.06 -13.12
CA GLY A 125 -14.79 -6.22 -12.92
C GLY A 125 -15.62 -5.55 -13.99
N ILE A 126 -16.85 -5.25 -13.63
CA ILE A 126 -17.85 -4.61 -14.47
C ILE A 126 -18.26 -3.27 -13.87
N ILE A 127 -18.73 -2.37 -14.74
CA ILE A 127 -19.24 -1.05 -14.35
C ILE A 127 -20.74 -1.02 -14.66
N LYS A 128 -21.53 -0.63 -13.66
CA LYS A 128 -22.98 -0.43 -13.77
C LYS A 128 -23.30 0.97 -13.23
N ALA A 129 -23.48 1.92 -14.13
CA ALA A 129 -23.69 3.33 -13.79
C ALA A 129 -22.57 3.88 -12.88
N ASP A 130 -22.88 4.16 -11.62
CA ASP A 130 -22.00 4.73 -10.59
C ASP A 130 -21.34 3.67 -9.69
N ILE A 131 -21.44 2.38 -10.06
CA ILE A 131 -20.92 1.25 -9.28
C ILE A 131 -19.93 0.44 -10.10
N MET A 132 -18.76 0.13 -9.51
CA MET A 132 -17.87 -0.92 -9.97
C MET A 132 -18.06 -2.17 -9.09
N ASP A 133 -18.11 -3.34 -9.70
CA ASP A 133 -18.28 -4.63 -9.02
C ASP A 133 -17.31 -5.64 -9.61
N GLY A 134 -16.49 -6.29 -8.78
CA GLY A 134 -15.39 -7.12 -9.24
C GLY A 134 -14.53 -7.73 -8.14
N GLU A 135 -13.26 -7.95 -8.45
CA GLU A 135 -12.29 -8.53 -7.53
C GLU A 135 -10.92 -7.83 -7.63
N TRP A 136 -10.20 -7.78 -6.52
CA TRP A 136 -8.75 -7.60 -6.48
C TRP A 136 -8.07 -8.96 -6.52
N VAL A 137 -7.14 -9.15 -7.46
CA VAL A 137 -6.39 -10.40 -7.65
C VAL A 137 -4.91 -10.11 -7.46
N ARG A 138 -4.24 -10.95 -6.65
CA ARG A 138 -2.78 -10.99 -6.56
C ARG A 138 -2.26 -12.18 -7.37
N ALA A 139 -1.67 -11.91 -8.53
CA ALA A 139 -1.21 -12.95 -9.43
C ALA A 139 0.00 -13.72 -8.87
N ASN A 140 0.76 -13.08 -7.97
CA ASN A 140 1.90 -13.66 -7.29
C ASN A 140 1.55 -14.54 -6.08
N ARG A 141 0.26 -14.85 -5.87
CA ARG A 141 -0.20 -15.72 -4.78
C ARG A 141 -1.24 -16.71 -5.27
N ASP A 142 -1.14 -17.93 -4.77
CA ASP A 142 -2.07 -19.00 -5.13
C ASP A 142 -3.50 -18.68 -4.72
N ASN A 143 -4.35 -18.57 -5.75
CA ASN A 143 -5.78 -18.34 -5.67
C ASN A 143 -6.15 -17.21 -4.69
N TYR A 144 -5.41 -16.10 -4.74
CA TYR A 144 -5.65 -14.95 -3.88
C TYR A 144 -6.50 -13.90 -4.60
N ARG A 145 -7.78 -13.84 -4.21
CA ARG A 145 -8.76 -12.87 -4.72
C ARG A 145 -9.58 -12.29 -3.56
N ILE A 146 -9.93 -11.00 -3.65
CA ILE A 146 -10.77 -10.31 -2.67
C ILE A 146 -11.90 -9.59 -3.42
N PRO A 147 -13.18 -9.80 -3.05
CA PRO A 147 -14.28 -9.06 -3.65
C PRO A 147 -14.09 -7.54 -3.50
N PHE A 148 -14.35 -6.82 -4.58
CA PHE A 148 -14.16 -5.38 -4.71
C PHE A 148 -15.46 -4.72 -5.17
N VAL A 149 -15.83 -3.63 -4.50
CA VAL A 149 -16.91 -2.74 -4.94
C VAL A 149 -16.40 -1.30 -4.89
N ALA A 150 -16.84 -0.44 -5.81
CA ALA A 150 -16.61 1.00 -5.70
C ALA A 150 -17.84 1.82 -6.07
N HIS A 151 -18.00 2.96 -5.40
CA HIS A 151 -19.08 3.91 -5.61
C HIS A 151 -18.54 5.28 -6.01
N TYR A 152 -19.11 5.86 -7.06
CA TYR A 152 -18.77 7.20 -7.54
C TYR A 152 -19.31 8.30 -6.62
N GLY A 153 -18.54 9.39 -6.45
CA GLY A 153 -18.99 10.59 -5.74
C GLY A 153 -18.92 10.49 -4.21
N GLU A 154 -18.50 9.35 -3.67
CA GLU A 154 -18.28 9.17 -2.24
C GLU A 154 -16.86 9.58 -1.84
N SER A 155 -16.71 10.80 -1.32
CA SER A 155 -15.40 11.32 -0.91
C SER A 155 -14.99 10.94 0.51
N SER A 156 -15.88 10.35 1.29
CA SER A 156 -15.58 9.91 2.67
C SER A 156 -15.10 8.47 2.64
N ARG A 157 -13.87 8.21 3.10
CA ARG A 157 -13.28 6.86 3.12
C ARG A 157 -14.12 5.88 3.94
N PHE A 158 -14.41 6.26 5.18
CA PHE A 158 -15.30 5.51 6.07
C PHE A 158 -16.68 6.16 6.12
N PRO A 159 -17.74 5.39 6.46
CA PRO A 159 -19.04 5.97 6.77
C PRO A 159 -18.90 7.07 7.83
N PRO A 160 -19.62 8.21 7.69
CA PRO A 160 -19.45 9.36 8.56
C PRO A 160 -19.50 8.97 10.04
N ALA A 161 -18.52 9.46 10.81
CA ALA A 161 -18.52 9.32 12.26
C ALA A 161 -19.87 9.78 12.84
N VAL A 162 -20.58 8.86 13.48
CA VAL A 162 -21.88 9.13 14.11
C VAL A 162 -21.71 10.02 15.34
N THR A 163 -20.53 9.95 15.98
CA THR A 163 -20.21 10.68 17.20
C THR A 163 -18.94 11.50 17.00
N PRO A 164 -18.93 12.79 17.38
CA PRO A 164 -17.71 13.60 17.38
C PRO A 164 -16.58 12.94 18.17
N PRO A 165 -15.31 13.14 17.79
CA PRO A 165 -14.17 12.65 18.57
C PRO A 165 -14.27 13.08 20.04
N SER A 166 -14.12 12.12 20.96
CA SER A 166 -14.11 12.35 22.41
C SER A 166 -12.71 12.22 23.02
N VAL A 167 -11.74 11.76 22.22
CA VAL A 167 -10.33 11.59 22.57
C VAL A 167 -9.46 12.04 21.40
N ASP A 168 -8.20 12.33 21.68
CA ASP A 168 -7.18 12.65 20.69
C ASP A 168 -6.16 11.50 20.60
N PHE A 169 -5.99 10.96 19.39
CA PHE A 169 -5.06 9.88 19.08
C PHE A 169 -3.69 10.37 18.64
N THR A 170 -3.52 11.67 18.39
CA THR A 170 -2.24 12.28 17.95
C THR A 170 -1.10 11.89 18.87
N GLY A 171 0.05 11.48 18.34
CA GLY A 171 1.29 11.22 19.08
C GLY A 171 1.90 9.85 18.76
N ARG A 172 2.91 9.47 19.55
CA ARG A 172 3.65 8.21 19.40
C ARG A 172 3.18 7.15 20.39
N TRP A 173 3.03 5.91 19.90
CA TRP A 173 2.40 4.79 20.61
C TRP A 173 3.31 3.56 20.55
N ASP A 174 3.67 3.00 21.71
CA ASP A 174 4.33 1.69 21.81
C ASP A 174 3.26 0.61 21.65
N ALA A 175 3.32 -0.11 20.53
CA ALA A 175 2.30 -1.06 20.12
C ALA A 175 2.84 -2.50 20.09
N GLN A 176 1.97 -3.43 20.43
CA GLN A 176 2.22 -4.86 20.37
C GLN A 176 1.14 -5.52 19.53
N PHE A 177 1.52 -6.12 18.41
CA PHE A 177 0.64 -6.88 17.52
C PHE A 177 0.73 -8.37 17.80
N ALA A 178 -0.35 -9.09 17.49
CA ALA A 178 -0.44 -10.54 17.59
C ALA A 178 -0.13 -11.06 19.01
N ALA A 179 -0.46 -10.28 20.03
CA ALA A 179 -0.24 -10.59 21.45
C ALA A 179 -0.99 -11.85 21.90
N GLU A 180 -2.07 -12.18 21.21
CA GLU A 180 -2.88 -13.38 21.37
C GLU A 180 -2.26 -14.62 20.68
N THR A 181 -1.17 -14.46 19.93
CA THR A 181 -0.52 -15.53 19.18
C THR A 181 0.82 -15.94 19.83
N LYS A 182 1.47 -16.97 19.26
CA LYS A 182 2.80 -17.41 19.69
C LYS A 182 3.95 -16.53 19.18
N LYS A 183 3.67 -15.58 18.29
CA LYS A 183 4.69 -14.75 17.62
C LYS A 183 4.29 -13.26 17.68
N PRO A 184 4.20 -12.67 18.88
CA PRO A 184 3.93 -11.25 19.00
C PRO A 184 5.11 -10.44 18.43
N TYR A 185 4.83 -9.31 17.79
CA TYR A 185 5.87 -8.39 17.30
C TYR A 185 5.54 -6.94 17.69
N ARG A 186 6.60 -6.19 17.98
CA ARG A 186 6.49 -4.79 18.39
C ARG A 186 6.33 -3.89 17.19
N ALA A 187 5.63 -2.78 17.39
CA ALA A 187 5.51 -1.71 16.43
C ALA A 187 5.45 -0.36 17.15
N VAL A 188 5.71 0.72 16.43
CA VAL A 188 5.51 2.08 16.94
C VAL A 188 4.49 2.79 16.06
N GLY A 189 3.32 3.08 16.63
CA GLY A 189 2.29 3.86 15.95
C GLY A 189 2.62 5.36 16.03
N ILE A 190 2.49 6.06 14.91
CA ILE A 190 2.63 7.52 14.86
C ILE A 190 1.38 8.05 14.18
N PHE A 191 0.58 8.82 14.92
CA PHE A 191 -0.70 9.33 14.44
C PHE A 191 -0.76 10.85 14.52
N GLU A 192 -1.51 11.43 13.60
CA GLU A 192 -1.85 12.85 13.56
C GLU A 192 -3.35 13.01 13.32
N GLN A 193 -4.03 13.69 14.24
CA GLN A 193 -5.48 13.88 14.20
C GLN A 193 -5.83 15.35 13.94
N HIS A 194 -6.65 15.58 12.91
CA HIS A 194 -7.21 16.89 12.57
C HIS A 194 -8.74 16.83 12.63
N GLY A 195 -9.30 17.21 13.78
CA GLY A 195 -10.72 17.04 14.05
C GLY A 195 -11.11 15.56 14.00
N LYS A 196 -11.92 15.17 13.02
CA LYS A 196 -12.32 13.77 12.78
C LYS A 196 -11.36 13.00 11.87
N SER A 197 -10.47 13.67 11.14
CA SER A 197 -9.53 13.03 10.23
C SER A 197 -8.36 12.48 11.02
N LEU A 198 -7.89 11.28 10.66
CA LEU A 198 -6.72 10.65 11.24
C LEU A 198 -5.81 10.14 10.14
N THR A 199 -4.53 10.45 10.26
CA THR A 199 -3.47 9.89 9.42
C THR A 199 -2.37 9.32 10.29
N GLY A 200 -1.56 8.43 9.71
CA GLY A 200 -0.39 7.93 10.41
C GLY A 200 0.18 6.67 9.79
N THR A 201 1.00 5.99 10.57
CA THR A 201 1.62 4.72 10.19
C THR A 201 2.01 3.92 11.43
N PHE A 202 2.42 2.68 11.23
CA PHE A 202 3.14 1.89 12.23
C PHE A 202 4.51 1.54 11.69
N LEU A 203 5.56 1.84 12.45
CA LEU A 203 6.90 1.32 12.21
C LEU A 203 7.02 -0.07 12.83
N THR A 204 7.71 -0.98 12.14
CA THR A 204 8.08 -2.32 12.59
C THR A 204 9.58 -2.53 12.38
N GLU A 205 10.14 -3.61 12.92
CA GLU A 205 11.56 -3.95 12.70
C GLU A 205 11.88 -4.27 11.22
N THR A 206 10.87 -4.41 10.36
CA THR A 206 11.04 -4.76 8.94
C THR A 206 10.72 -3.60 7.98
N GLY A 207 10.21 -2.49 8.49
CA GLY A 207 9.74 -1.34 7.71
C GLY A 207 8.43 -0.79 8.28
N ASP A 208 7.60 -0.15 7.48
CA ASP A 208 6.36 0.49 7.96
C ASP A 208 5.09 0.05 7.21
N TYR A 209 3.93 0.51 7.69
CA TYR A 209 2.61 0.23 7.12
C TYR A 209 2.09 1.34 6.19
N ARG A 210 3.00 2.12 5.60
CA ARG A 210 2.76 3.21 4.65
C ARG A 210 1.82 4.29 5.20
N TYR A 211 1.22 5.06 4.30
CA TYR A 211 0.36 6.20 4.58
C TYR A 211 -1.06 5.73 4.94
N LEU A 212 -1.30 5.46 6.22
CA LEU A 212 -2.63 5.12 6.69
C LEU A 212 -3.50 6.37 6.78
N ALA A 213 -4.74 6.26 6.31
CA ALA A 213 -5.73 7.32 6.40
C ALA A 213 -7.09 6.81 6.88
N GLY A 214 -7.80 7.66 7.62
CA GLY A 214 -9.12 7.33 8.13
C GLY A 214 -9.68 8.39 9.06
N ASP A 215 -10.43 7.94 10.06
CA ASP A 215 -11.20 8.82 10.92
C ASP A 215 -11.29 8.39 12.38
N VAL A 216 -11.81 9.31 13.18
CA VAL A 216 -12.13 9.12 14.59
C VAL A 216 -13.61 9.36 14.81
N SER A 217 -14.27 8.42 15.48
CA SER A 217 -15.66 8.50 15.92
C SER A 217 -15.74 8.18 17.42
N GLY A 218 -16.09 9.18 18.23
CA GLY A 218 -16.02 9.06 19.69
C GLY A 218 -14.60 8.70 20.16
N ASN A 219 -14.45 7.52 20.75
CA ASN A 219 -13.18 6.98 21.22
C ASN A 219 -12.63 5.84 20.36
N THR A 220 -13.09 5.73 19.12
CA THR A 220 -12.67 4.69 18.16
C THR A 220 -11.96 5.35 16.98
N LEU A 221 -10.80 4.79 16.61
CA LEU A 221 -10.07 5.12 15.39
C LEU A 221 -10.29 4.03 14.33
N ARG A 222 -10.28 4.44 13.07
CA ARG A 222 -10.22 3.57 11.90
C ARG A 222 -9.19 4.10 10.93
N LEU A 223 -8.35 3.22 10.41
CA LEU A 223 -7.29 3.54 9.46
C LEU A 223 -7.22 2.45 8.39
N SER A 224 -6.94 2.83 7.15
CA SER A 224 -6.77 1.88 6.06
C SER A 224 -5.80 2.39 5.01
N ALA A 225 -5.23 1.46 4.25
CA ALA A 225 -4.44 1.75 3.07
C ALA A 225 -4.56 0.62 2.04
N PHE A 226 -4.58 0.99 0.77
CA PHE A 226 -4.51 0.08 -0.36
C PHE A 226 -3.39 0.54 -1.28
N ASP A 227 -2.41 -0.33 -1.57
CA ASP A 227 -1.24 0.06 -2.37
C ASP A 227 -1.01 -0.86 -3.59
N GLY A 228 -1.99 -1.73 -3.88
CA GLY A 228 -1.88 -2.76 -4.91
C GLY A 228 -1.12 -4.02 -4.46
N SER A 229 -0.36 -4.02 -3.36
CA SER A 229 0.23 -5.23 -2.75
C SER A 229 -0.47 -5.61 -1.44
N HIS A 230 -0.94 -4.62 -0.70
CA HIS A 230 -1.54 -4.72 0.60
C HIS A 230 -2.94 -4.12 0.63
N ALA A 231 -3.74 -4.68 1.54
CA ALA A 231 -5.07 -4.23 1.91
C ALA A 231 -5.10 -4.15 3.44
N PHE A 232 -4.73 -3.00 3.99
CA PHE A 232 -4.63 -2.82 5.43
C PHE A 232 -5.88 -2.18 6.00
N LEU A 233 -6.41 -2.76 7.09
CA LEU A 233 -7.45 -2.16 7.92
C LEU A 233 -7.02 -2.24 9.38
N PHE A 234 -7.09 -1.12 10.08
CA PHE A 234 -6.89 -1.03 11.52
C PHE A 234 -8.12 -0.42 12.14
N GLU A 235 -8.60 -1.06 13.19
CA GLU A 235 -9.60 -0.50 14.08
C GLU A 235 -9.02 -0.49 15.48
N GLY A 236 -9.29 0.55 16.26
CA GLY A 236 -8.79 0.67 17.63
C GLY A 236 -9.74 1.48 18.50
N LYS A 237 -9.90 1.08 19.75
CA LYS A 237 -10.72 1.78 20.72
C LYS A 237 -9.90 2.16 21.94
N MET A 238 -9.95 3.44 22.31
CA MET A 238 -9.35 3.94 23.53
C MET A 238 -10.07 3.35 24.75
N GLN A 239 -9.30 2.73 25.63
CA GLN A 239 -9.77 2.15 26.87
C GLN A 239 -9.75 3.20 28.01
N PRO A 240 -10.45 2.96 29.13
CA PRO A 240 -10.46 3.88 30.27
C PRO A 240 -9.08 4.14 30.90
N ASP A 241 -8.13 3.22 30.75
CA ASP A 241 -6.74 3.34 31.21
C ASP A 241 -5.82 4.08 30.21
N SER A 242 -6.39 4.66 29.15
CA SER A 242 -5.67 5.35 28.07
C SER A 242 -4.77 4.45 27.22
N THR A 243 -4.99 3.13 27.24
CA THR A 243 -4.48 2.21 26.22
C THR A 243 -5.41 2.16 25.02
N ILE A 244 -4.89 1.72 23.87
CA ILE A 244 -5.70 1.35 22.72
C ILE A 244 -5.75 -0.17 22.65
N LEU A 245 -6.94 -0.72 22.43
CA LEU A 245 -7.13 -2.10 22.00
C LEU A 245 -7.76 -2.10 20.62
N GLY A 246 -7.19 -2.87 19.70
CA GLY A 246 -7.60 -2.86 18.31
C GLY A 246 -7.44 -4.19 17.60
N THR A 247 -7.94 -4.21 16.36
CA THR A 247 -7.80 -5.32 15.42
C THR A 247 -7.14 -4.81 14.16
N TYR A 248 -6.29 -5.63 13.57
CA TYR A 248 -5.57 -5.37 12.33
C TYR A 248 -5.83 -6.50 11.34
N TRP A 249 -6.18 -6.11 10.11
CA TRP A 249 -6.31 -7.00 8.97
C TRP A 249 -5.30 -6.67 7.89
N SER A 250 -4.73 -7.71 7.28
CA SER A 250 -3.92 -7.64 6.07
C SER A 250 -4.52 -8.57 5.01
N GLY A 251 -5.42 -8.00 4.22
CA GLY A 251 -6.31 -8.74 3.33
C GLY A 251 -7.21 -9.73 4.07
N HIS A 252 -7.75 -10.71 3.35
CA HIS A 252 -8.74 -11.66 3.89
C HIS A 252 -8.15 -12.88 4.63
N ARG A 253 -6.81 -13.00 4.72
CA ARG A 253 -6.14 -14.19 5.30
C ARG A 253 -5.40 -13.92 6.60
N TYR A 254 -5.25 -12.66 6.99
CA TYR A 254 -4.48 -12.30 8.18
C TYR A 254 -5.25 -11.29 9.02
N LYS A 255 -5.52 -11.67 10.27
CA LYS A 255 -6.22 -10.88 11.28
C LYS A 255 -5.55 -11.12 12.62
N VAL A 256 -5.21 -10.06 13.33
CA VAL A 256 -4.65 -10.13 14.69
C VAL A 256 -5.15 -8.99 15.56
N LEU A 257 -5.05 -9.16 16.88
CA LEU A 257 -5.24 -8.07 17.83
C LEU A 257 -3.96 -7.25 17.96
N TRP A 258 -4.13 -6.00 18.33
CA TRP A 258 -3.03 -5.15 18.76
C TRP A 258 -3.46 -4.31 19.95
N ASN A 259 -2.49 -3.98 20.80
CA ASN A 259 -2.67 -3.02 21.87
C ASN A 259 -1.57 -1.97 21.78
N ALA A 260 -1.83 -0.76 22.28
CA ALA A 260 -0.82 0.27 22.34
C ALA A 260 -0.96 1.18 23.54
N GLN A 261 0.18 1.68 24.03
CA GLN A 261 0.26 2.68 25.07
C GLN A 261 1.00 3.91 24.54
N ARG A 262 0.48 5.10 24.85
CA ARG A 262 1.13 6.36 24.48
C ARG A 262 2.53 6.43 25.10
N ASN A 263 3.53 6.64 24.27
CA ASN A 263 4.93 6.74 24.67
C ASN A 263 5.73 7.52 23.61
N GLU A 264 6.06 8.78 23.92
CA GLU A 264 6.83 9.66 23.01
C GLU A 264 8.27 9.18 22.78
N ASN A 265 8.79 8.29 23.64
CA ASN A 265 10.10 7.68 23.51
C ASN A 265 10.05 6.24 22.97
N ALA A 266 8.90 5.79 22.46
CA ALA A 266 8.79 4.44 21.92
C ALA A 266 9.77 4.27 20.74
N MET A 267 10.63 3.27 20.83
CA MET A 267 11.62 2.96 19.80
C MET A 267 11.70 1.46 19.55
N LEU A 268 12.05 1.11 18.32
CA LEU A 268 12.33 -0.25 17.89
C LEU A 268 13.82 -0.55 18.09
N SER A 269 14.20 -1.80 17.80
CA SER A 269 15.60 -2.20 17.72
C SER A 269 16.33 -1.38 16.64
N GLU A 270 17.59 -1.03 16.90
CA GLU A 270 18.43 -0.37 15.90
C GLU A 270 18.59 -1.27 14.66
N PRO A 271 18.21 -0.81 13.45
CA PRO A 271 18.24 -1.62 12.23
C PRO A 271 19.58 -2.29 11.94
N ASP A 272 20.68 -1.67 12.39
CA ASP A 272 22.04 -2.14 12.17
C ASP A 272 22.48 -3.30 13.09
N SER A 273 21.64 -3.63 14.08
CA SER A 273 21.94 -4.62 15.10
C SER A 273 21.17 -5.93 14.93
N ILE A 274 20.21 -5.96 13.98
CA ILE A 274 19.26 -7.06 13.81
C ILE A 274 19.90 -8.22 13.05
N THR A 275 20.20 -7.99 11.77
CA THR A 275 20.94 -8.93 10.91
C THR A 275 22.43 -8.65 11.05
N VAL A 276 23.21 -9.68 11.34
CA VAL A 276 24.67 -9.57 11.50
C VAL A 276 25.37 -10.73 10.78
N LEU A 277 26.69 -10.64 10.61
CA LEU A 277 27.47 -11.78 10.12
C LEU A 277 27.59 -12.89 11.16
N ASN A 278 27.64 -14.13 10.68
CA ASN A 278 28.04 -15.28 11.48
C ASN A 278 29.50 -15.14 11.91
N LYS A 279 29.84 -15.72 13.07
CA LYS A 279 31.20 -15.65 13.61
C LYS A 279 32.20 -16.26 12.63
N GLY A 280 33.26 -15.52 12.31
CA GLY A 280 34.31 -15.94 11.39
C GLY A 280 34.11 -15.47 9.95
N TYR A 281 32.99 -14.79 9.65
CA TYR A 281 32.79 -14.07 8.40
C TYR A 281 33.11 -12.59 8.60
N GLU A 282 33.84 -12.02 7.65
CA GLU A 282 34.08 -10.58 7.53
C GLU A 282 33.56 -10.04 6.19
N THR A 283 33.17 -10.93 5.28
CA THR A 283 32.68 -10.64 3.92
C THR A 283 31.43 -11.46 3.61
N ILE A 284 30.80 -11.15 2.48
CA ILE A 284 29.77 -11.99 1.85
C ILE A 284 30.32 -12.50 0.51
N ASP A 285 29.74 -13.58 0.00
CA ASP A 285 30.07 -14.14 -1.30
C ASP A 285 28.81 -14.65 -1.98
N PHE A 286 28.68 -14.38 -3.28
CA PHE A 286 27.57 -14.85 -4.08
C PHE A 286 27.90 -14.82 -5.56
N THR A 287 27.17 -15.63 -6.33
CA THR A 287 27.10 -15.55 -7.79
C THR A 287 25.72 -16.01 -8.21
N PHE A 288 24.98 -15.13 -8.88
CA PHE A 288 23.59 -15.36 -9.28
C PHE A 288 23.35 -14.87 -10.72
N PRO A 289 22.36 -15.42 -11.44
CA PRO A 289 21.98 -14.91 -12.75
C PRO A 289 21.29 -13.55 -12.63
N ASP A 290 21.59 -12.63 -13.54
CA ASP A 290 20.79 -11.43 -13.78
C ASP A 290 19.48 -11.77 -14.53
N ALA A 291 18.68 -10.74 -14.87
CA ALA A 291 17.42 -10.90 -15.60
C ALA A 291 17.58 -11.51 -17.01
N ASP A 292 18.76 -11.43 -17.61
CA ASP A 292 19.07 -12.03 -18.91
C ASP A 292 19.73 -13.43 -18.76
N GLY A 293 19.88 -13.92 -17.52
CA GLY A 293 20.46 -15.23 -17.21
C GLY A 293 21.99 -15.24 -17.14
N LYS A 294 22.64 -14.07 -17.24
CA LYS A 294 24.11 -13.98 -17.14
C LYS A 294 24.51 -14.04 -15.68
N SER A 295 25.46 -14.92 -15.34
CA SER A 295 26.02 -14.98 -13.99
C SER A 295 26.79 -13.71 -13.65
N VAL A 296 26.48 -13.14 -12.49
CA VAL A 296 27.12 -11.97 -11.90
C VAL A 296 27.47 -12.31 -10.46
N GLY A 297 28.72 -12.04 -10.06
CA GLY A 297 29.23 -12.31 -8.72
C GLY A 297 29.84 -11.09 -8.07
N LEU A 298 29.90 -11.09 -6.73
CA LEU A 298 30.48 -9.98 -5.95
C LEU A 298 31.94 -9.70 -6.33
N ASN A 299 32.68 -10.74 -6.70
CA ASN A 299 34.10 -10.70 -7.03
C ASN A 299 34.38 -10.41 -8.51
N ASP A 300 33.35 -10.13 -9.32
CA ASP A 300 33.55 -9.81 -10.74
C ASP A 300 34.39 -8.53 -10.92
N PRO A 301 35.19 -8.43 -12.00
CA PRO A 301 36.05 -7.27 -12.24
C PRO A 301 35.32 -5.92 -12.23
N ALA A 302 34.04 -5.90 -12.61
CA ALA A 302 33.21 -4.68 -12.62
C ALA A 302 32.96 -4.08 -11.23
N PHE A 303 33.14 -4.87 -10.17
CA PHE A 303 32.92 -4.45 -8.77
C PHE A 303 34.22 -4.38 -7.96
N SER A 304 35.34 -4.86 -8.50
CA SER A 304 36.62 -4.88 -7.80
C SER A 304 37.13 -3.46 -7.47
N GLY A 305 37.62 -3.24 -6.25
CA GLY A 305 38.17 -1.94 -5.83
C GLY A 305 37.14 -0.83 -5.55
N HIS A 306 35.84 -1.14 -5.64
CA HIS A 306 34.76 -0.21 -5.32
C HIS A 306 34.09 -0.60 -4.00
N PRO A 307 33.77 0.36 -3.11
CA PRO A 307 32.73 0.19 -2.11
C PRO A 307 31.38 -0.20 -2.73
N LYS A 308 30.59 -0.97 -1.98
CA LYS A 308 29.38 -1.62 -2.52
C LYS A 308 28.21 -1.52 -1.56
N ILE A 309 27.01 -1.42 -2.13
CA ILE A 309 25.75 -1.74 -1.43
C ILE A 309 25.18 -2.99 -2.09
N VAL A 310 24.89 -4.01 -1.30
CA VAL A 310 24.18 -5.20 -1.72
C VAL A 310 22.80 -5.16 -1.09
N GLN A 311 21.79 -4.91 -1.90
CA GLN A 311 20.39 -4.83 -1.50
C GLN A 311 19.76 -6.21 -1.61
N ILE A 312 19.28 -6.79 -0.51
CA ILE A 312 18.44 -7.98 -0.52
C ILE A 312 16.99 -7.53 -0.61
N LEU A 313 16.28 -7.92 -1.67
CA LEU A 313 14.94 -7.44 -1.99
C LEU A 313 14.03 -8.56 -2.53
N GLY A 314 12.76 -8.25 -2.70
CA GLY A 314 11.87 -8.95 -3.62
C GLY A 314 10.99 -7.91 -4.32
N THR A 315 10.71 -8.06 -5.61
CA THR A 315 9.95 -7.04 -6.36
C THR A 315 8.52 -6.88 -5.85
N TRP A 316 7.99 -7.90 -5.17
CA TRP A 316 6.67 -7.94 -4.54
C TRP A 316 6.57 -7.17 -3.22
N CYS A 317 7.68 -6.64 -2.70
CA CYS A 317 7.80 -5.99 -1.39
C CYS A 317 7.77 -4.45 -1.52
N PRO A 318 6.73 -3.75 -1.01
CA PRO A 318 6.63 -2.29 -1.12
C PRO A 318 7.74 -1.50 -0.42
N ASN A 319 8.20 -1.94 0.76
CA ASN A 319 9.33 -1.27 1.43
C ASN A 319 10.64 -1.42 0.63
N CYS A 320 10.80 -2.53 -0.10
CA CYS A 320 11.91 -2.75 -1.01
C CYS A 320 11.83 -1.80 -2.22
N ARG A 321 10.63 -1.49 -2.69
CA ARG A 321 10.40 -0.46 -3.71
C ARG A 321 10.82 0.91 -3.21
N ASP A 322 10.43 1.29 -1.98
CA ASP A 322 10.81 2.59 -1.43
C ASP A 322 12.34 2.69 -1.24
N GLU A 323 13.00 1.63 -0.76
CA GLU A 323 14.47 1.58 -0.66
C GLU A 323 15.14 1.66 -2.04
N THR A 324 14.59 0.96 -3.05
CA THR A 324 15.09 1.03 -4.44
C THR A 324 14.97 2.44 -4.99
N ASN A 325 13.81 3.09 -4.83
CA ASN A 325 13.60 4.47 -5.27
C ASN A 325 14.58 5.43 -4.57
N PHE A 326 14.82 5.24 -3.27
CA PHE A 326 15.82 6.00 -2.54
C PHE A 326 17.23 5.81 -3.12
N LEU A 327 17.67 4.58 -3.37
CA LEU A 327 18.99 4.30 -3.95
C LEU A 327 19.13 4.84 -5.38
N VAL A 328 18.09 4.73 -6.20
CA VAL A 328 18.06 5.28 -7.57
C VAL A 328 18.24 6.79 -7.55
N GLU A 329 17.47 7.52 -6.74
CA GLU A 329 17.61 8.98 -6.66
C GLU A 329 18.97 9.35 -6.05
N TYR A 330 19.43 8.64 -5.02
CA TYR A 330 20.74 8.89 -4.40
C TYR A 330 21.89 8.77 -5.41
N LEU A 331 21.91 7.73 -6.24
CA LEU A 331 22.92 7.54 -7.28
C LEU A 331 22.85 8.61 -8.37
N LYS A 332 21.64 9.06 -8.72
CA LYS A 332 21.42 10.12 -9.69
C LYS A 332 21.88 11.49 -9.18
N GLU A 333 21.66 11.78 -7.90
CA GLU A 333 22.14 13.00 -7.24
C GLU A 333 23.66 12.99 -7.02
N ASN A 334 24.28 11.80 -6.99
CA ASN A 334 25.70 11.62 -6.71
C ASN A 334 26.44 10.78 -7.80
N PRO A 335 26.46 11.24 -9.07
CA PRO A 335 26.94 10.44 -10.20
C PRO A 335 28.45 10.12 -10.15
N ASP A 336 29.24 10.92 -9.43
CA ASP A 336 30.70 10.77 -9.34
C ASP A 336 31.14 9.89 -8.15
N LEU A 337 30.20 9.38 -7.34
CA LEU A 337 30.54 8.52 -6.21
C LEU A 337 31.16 7.21 -6.70
N ASN A 338 32.28 6.85 -6.07
CA ASN A 338 32.93 5.57 -6.26
C ASN A 338 32.15 4.44 -5.55
N LEU A 339 30.89 4.22 -5.94
CA LEU A 339 29.98 3.28 -5.32
C LEU A 339 29.37 2.35 -6.36
N LYS A 340 29.24 1.07 -6.02
CA LYS A 340 28.48 0.08 -6.81
C LYS A 340 27.29 -0.42 -6.02
N VAL A 341 26.18 -0.69 -6.69
CA VAL A 341 25.00 -1.30 -6.08
C VAL A 341 24.69 -2.60 -6.80
N ILE A 342 24.23 -3.61 -6.06
CA ILE A 342 23.79 -4.90 -6.59
C ILE A 342 22.52 -5.31 -5.85
N GLY A 343 21.44 -5.58 -6.58
CA GLY A 343 20.22 -6.15 -6.02
C GLY A 343 20.26 -7.69 -6.03
N LEU A 344 19.87 -8.32 -4.93
CA LEU A 344 19.67 -9.76 -4.78
C LEU A 344 18.18 -10.02 -4.55
N ALA A 345 17.46 -10.32 -5.63
CA ALA A 345 16.03 -10.55 -5.62
C ALA A 345 15.70 -11.99 -5.20
N PHE A 346 14.90 -12.13 -4.15
CA PHE A 346 14.26 -13.37 -3.75
C PHE A 346 12.77 -13.30 -4.10
N GLU A 347 12.38 -14.07 -5.11
CA GLU A 347 11.11 -13.88 -5.79
C GLU A 347 10.04 -14.91 -5.43
N SER A 348 8.78 -14.52 -5.67
CA SER A 348 7.62 -15.28 -5.20
C SER A 348 7.15 -16.40 -6.14
N TYR A 349 7.62 -16.45 -7.40
CA TYR A 349 7.28 -17.56 -8.28
C TYR A 349 8.29 -18.70 -8.18
N SER A 350 7.82 -19.92 -8.49
CA SER A 350 8.67 -21.08 -8.70
C SER A 350 9.27 -21.16 -10.11
N ASP A 351 8.81 -20.31 -11.04
CA ASP A 351 9.29 -20.22 -12.41
C ASP A 351 10.32 -19.10 -12.55
N ASP A 352 11.57 -19.48 -12.80
CA ASP A 352 12.68 -18.54 -12.93
C ASP A 352 12.56 -17.61 -14.15
N ASP A 353 11.96 -18.05 -15.26
CA ASP A 353 11.77 -17.21 -16.45
C ASP A 353 10.78 -16.09 -16.14
N LYS A 354 9.70 -16.44 -15.42
CA LYS A 354 8.72 -15.47 -14.92
C LYS A 354 9.35 -14.49 -13.93
N ASN A 355 10.13 -14.99 -12.97
CA ASN A 355 10.84 -14.14 -12.01
C ASN A 355 11.79 -13.16 -12.71
N ARG A 356 12.58 -13.62 -13.68
CA ARG A 356 13.48 -12.74 -14.45
C ARG A 356 12.72 -11.69 -15.25
N ALA A 357 11.58 -12.03 -15.84
CA ALA A 357 10.74 -11.06 -16.54
C ALA A 357 10.21 -9.95 -15.61
N ILE A 358 9.80 -10.32 -14.39
CA ILE A 358 9.32 -9.36 -13.39
C ILE A 358 10.47 -8.48 -12.88
N ILE A 359 11.64 -9.06 -12.60
CA ILE A 359 12.83 -8.30 -12.22
C ILE A 359 13.18 -7.27 -13.30
N LYS A 360 13.12 -7.67 -14.58
CA LYS A 360 13.37 -6.76 -15.71
C LYS A 360 12.35 -5.61 -15.74
N GLN A 361 11.06 -5.93 -15.64
CA GLN A 361 10.00 -4.93 -15.60
C GLN A 361 10.16 -3.97 -14.41
N TYR A 362 10.51 -4.49 -13.24
CA TYR A 362 10.78 -3.71 -12.03
C TYR A 362 11.95 -2.74 -12.24
N ALA A 363 13.07 -3.23 -12.77
CA ALA A 363 14.24 -2.42 -13.07
C ALA A 363 13.94 -1.32 -14.12
N GLU A 364 13.20 -1.66 -15.17
CA GLU A 364 12.80 -0.70 -16.22
C GLU A 364 11.87 0.40 -15.66
N LYS A 365 10.84 0.01 -14.90
CA LYS A 365 9.87 0.97 -14.35
C LYS A 365 10.46 1.92 -13.32
N LEU A 366 11.34 1.42 -12.46
CA LEU A 366 11.99 2.25 -11.44
C LEU A 366 13.30 2.87 -11.93
N GLN A 367 13.67 2.66 -13.21
CA GLN A 367 14.88 3.19 -13.82
C GLN A 367 16.16 2.81 -13.05
N VAL A 368 16.23 1.55 -12.61
CA VAL A 368 17.33 1.06 -11.76
C VAL A 368 18.64 1.03 -12.56
N PRO A 369 19.69 1.77 -12.14
CA PRO A 369 20.94 1.88 -12.91
C PRO A 369 21.96 0.77 -12.58
N TYR A 370 21.54 -0.24 -11.81
CA TYR A 370 22.40 -1.31 -11.29
C TYR A 370 21.77 -2.69 -11.52
N PRO A 371 22.58 -3.77 -11.56
CA PRO A 371 22.06 -5.12 -11.78
C PRO A 371 21.21 -5.60 -10.60
N ILE A 372 20.08 -6.22 -10.92
CA ILE A 372 19.28 -7.01 -9.98
C ILE A 372 19.37 -8.48 -10.41
N LEU A 373 19.81 -9.33 -9.49
CA LEU A 373 20.07 -10.74 -9.70
C LEU A 373 18.95 -11.59 -9.10
N LEU A 374 18.56 -12.66 -9.79
CA LEU A 374 17.66 -13.66 -9.24
C LEU A 374 18.44 -14.58 -8.27
N ALA A 375 18.37 -14.29 -6.98
CA ALA A 375 19.12 -14.98 -5.93
C ALA A 375 18.44 -16.29 -5.46
N GLY A 376 17.11 -16.34 -5.54
CA GLY A 376 16.33 -17.52 -5.17
C GLY A 376 14.84 -17.24 -5.01
N HIS A 377 14.12 -18.18 -4.39
CA HIS A 377 12.73 -18.00 -3.98
C HIS A 377 12.61 -17.28 -2.63
N TYR A 378 11.51 -16.56 -2.41
CA TYR A 378 11.18 -15.96 -1.11
C TYR A 378 10.88 -17.05 -0.07
N ASP A 379 11.95 -17.56 0.55
CA ASP A 379 11.90 -18.51 1.66
C ASP A 379 13.11 -18.30 2.58
N TYR A 380 12.87 -18.27 3.90
CA TYR A 380 13.92 -17.97 4.88
C TYR A 380 15.01 -19.05 4.94
N ASP A 381 14.67 -20.32 4.71
CA ASP A 381 15.65 -21.41 4.71
C ASP A 381 16.50 -21.35 3.43
N GLU A 382 15.88 -21.00 2.28
CA GLU A 382 16.61 -20.79 1.03
C GLU A 382 17.59 -19.60 1.16
N ILE A 383 17.16 -18.47 1.71
CA ILE A 383 18.04 -17.32 1.94
C ILE A 383 19.22 -17.71 2.83
N ALA A 384 18.97 -18.45 3.92
CA ALA A 384 20.03 -18.93 4.81
C ALA A 384 21.01 -19.89 4.10
N LEU A 385 20.54 -20.68 3.14
CA LEU A 385 21.39 -21.56 2.33
C LEU A 385 22.23 -20.77 1.31
N LYS A 386 21.63 -19.77 0.66
CA LYS A 386 22.25 -18.95 -0.38
C LYS A 386 23.22 -17.91 0.19
N LEU A 387 22.92 -17.40 1.38
CA LEU A 387 23.68 -16.39 2.10
C LEU A 387 24.03 -16.89 3.52
N PRO A 388 24.82 -17.97 3.65
CA PRO A 388 25.09 -18.62 4.95
C PRO A 388 25.96 -17.78 5.90
N MET A 389 26.59 -16.73 5.37
CA MET A 389 27.32 -15.74 6.16
C MET A 389 26.38 -14.86 7.00
N LEU A 390 25.10 -14.71 6.62
CA LEU A 390 24.14 -13.92 7.37
C LEU A 390 23.56 -14.71 8.53
N LYS A 391 23.35 -14.00 9.64
CA LYS A 391 22.72 -14.51 10.86
C LYS A 391 21.50 -13.67 11.17
N LYS A 392 20.38 -14.33 11.46
CA LYS A 392 19.09 -13.69 11.77
C LYS A 392 18.61 -12.76 10.64
N PHE A 393 18.65 -13.22 9.40
CA PHE A 393 17.92 -12.53 8.34
C PHE A 393 16.42 -12.61 8.65
N ILE A 394 15.77 -11.47 8.88
CA ILE A 394 14.34 -11.43 9.26
C ILE A 394 13.48 -10.52 8.38
N ALA A 395 14.07 -9.77 7.45
CA ALA A 395 13.36 -8.71 6.75
C ALA A 395 13.85 -8.47 5.32
N PHE A 396 12.88 -8.18 4.46
CA PHE A 396 13.09 -7.49 3.20
C PHE A 396 12.59 -6.04 3.36
N PRO A 397 13.34 -5.04 2.86
CA PRO A 397 14.69 -5.16 2.33
C PRO A 397 15.76 -5.31 3.43
N THR A 398 16.99 -5.63 3.03
CA THR A 398 18.19 -5.52 3.88
C THR A 398 19.36 -5.01 3.03
N MET A 399 20.02 -3.92 3.43
CA MET A 399 21.22 -3.39 2.77
C MET A 399 22.49 -3.86 3.47
N ILE A 400 23.42 -4.44 2.71
CA ILE A 400 24.76 -4.79 3.17
C ILE A 400 25.75 -3.83 2.53
N MET A 401 26.47 -3.06 3.34
CA MET A 401 27.42 -2.05 2.89
C MET A 401 28.84 -2.57 3.08
N LEU A 402 29.59 -2.62 1.98
CA LEU A 402 30.94 -3.18 1.91
C LEU A 402 31.97 -2.12 1.52
N ASP A 403 33.18 -2.26 2.04
CA ASP A 403 34.33 -1.48 1.58
C ASP A 403 34.86 -1.98 0.22
N LYS A 404 35.91 -1.32 -0.28
CA LYS A 404 36.58 -1.70 -1.54
C LYS A 404 37.24 -3.08 -1.53
N ASN A 405 37.46 -3.67 -0.36
CA ASN A 405 38.04 -4.99 -0.15
C ASN A 405 36.98 -6.07 0.15
N ASN A 406 35.69 -5.76 -0.08
CA ASN A 406 34.55 -6.62 0.23
C ASN A 406 34.35 -6.89 1.73
N GLN A 407 34.93 -6.10 2.63
CA GLN A 407 34.65 -6.22 4.06
C GLN A 407 33.29 -5.60 4.37
N VAL A 408 32.44 -6.31 5.11
CA VAL A 408 31.15 -5.79 5.54
C VAL A 408 31.37 -4.77 6.64
N ILE A 409 30.99 -3.52 6.37
CA ILE A 409 31.11 -2.40 7.31
C ILE A 409 29.80 -2.21 8.08
N ARG A 410 28.66 -2.42 7.41
CA ARG A 410 27.33 -2.20 7.99
C ARG A 410 26.30 -3.10 7.33
N ILE A 411 25.34 -3.61 8.10
CA ILE A 411 24.15 -4.30 7.59
C ILE A 411 22.94 -3.57 8.15
N HIS A 412 22.11 -2.98 7.31
CA HIS A 412 20.90 -2.27 7.69
C HIS A 412 19.67 -3.12 7.37
N THR A 413 18.89 -3.48 8.40
CA THR A 413 17.73 -4.39 8.25
C THR A 413 16.41 -3.63 8.18
N GLY A 414 15.60 -3.93 7.17
CA GLY A 414 14.33 -3.25 6.91
C GLY A 414 14.51 -1.85 6.31
N PHE A 415 13.39 -1.24 5.94
CA PHE A 415 13.37 0.14 5.45
C PHE A 415 12.07 0.83 5.85
N SER A 416 12.19 1.92 6.60
CA SER A 416 11.06 2.79 6.94
C SER A 416 10.98 3.91 5.91
N GLY A 417 9.96 3.86 5.06
CA GLY A 417 9.81 4.73 3.91
C GLY A 417 9.34 6.15 4.25
N PRO A 418 9.06 6.96 3.22
CA PRO A 418 8.71 8.38 3.36
C PRO A 418 7.43 8.67 4.15
N ALA A 419 6.62 7.65 4.45
CA ALA A 419 5.46 7.75 5.34
C ALA A 419 5.85 8.00 6.81
N THR A 420 7.13 7.82 7.15
CA THR A 420 7.63 7.93 8.51
C THR A 420 8.39 9.25 8.73
N PRO A 421 8.33 9.84 9.94
CA PRO A 421 9.14 11.01 10.27
C PRO A 421 10.65 10.71 10.28
N ASP A 422 11.02 9.45 10.49
CA ASP A 422 12.40 8.99 10.67
C ASP A 422 13.15 8.86 9.31
N TYR A 423 12.42 8.85 8.18
CA TYR A 423 12.98 8.75 6.82
C TYR A 423 14.04 9.82 6.51
N LYS A 424 13.77 11.08 6.87
CA LYS A 424 14.73 12.20 6.61
C LYS A 424 16.02 12.05 7.41
N VAL A 425 15.90 11.55 8.65
CA VAL A 425 17.05 11.29 9.52
C VAL A 425 17.88 10.15 8.94
N PHE A 426 17.21 9.06 8.51
CA PHE A 426 17.87 7.97 7.80
C PHE A 426 18.63 8.48 6.56
N ALA A 427 17.98 9.23 5.67
CA ALA A 427 18.58 9.73 4.43
C ALA A 427 19.85 10.58 4.70
N THR A 428 19.78 11.45 5.70
CA THR A 428 20.93 12.29 6.10
C THR A 428 22.10 11.44 6.63
N ASN A 429 21.80 10.49 7.53
CA ASN A 429 22.82 9.62 8.10
C ASN A 429 23.42 8.66 7.07
N PHE A 430 22.60 8.20 6.12
CA PHE A 430 23.03 7.37 5.00
C PHE A 430 24.02 8.13 4.11
N ASP A 431 23.69 9.37 3.72
CA ASP A 431 24.59 10.18 2.89
C ASP A 431 25.95 10.38 3.55
N HIS A 432 25.97 10.85 4.82
CA HIS A 432 27.23 11.02 5.56
C HIS A 432 28.07 9.73 5.58
N PHE A 433 27.43 8.59 5.85
CA PHE A 433 28.11 7.30 5.90
C PHE A 433 28.70 6.90 4.53
N ILE A 434 27.93 7.03 3.45
CA ILE A 434 28.37 6.64 2.11
C ILE A 434 29.46 7.58 1.58
N GLN A 435 29.38 8.88 1.84
CA GLN A 435 30.42 9.84 1.51
C GLN A 435 31.75 9.50 2.21
N ASP A 436 31.71 9.03 3.45
CA ASP A 436 32.91 8.62 4.16
C ASP A 436 33.45 7.26 3.65
N LEU A 437 32.56 6.29 3.41
CA LEU A 437 32.91 4.97 2.88
C LEU A 437 33.57 5.04 1.50
N THR A 438 33.16 5.99 0.66
CA THR A 438 33.66 6.13 -0.71
C THR A 438 34.96 6.93 -0.84
N LYS A 439 35.36 7.66 0.22
CA LYS A 439 36.66 8.35 0.31
C LYS A 439 37.80 7.43 0.75
N SER A 440 37.48 6.38 1.51
CA SER A 440 38.44 5.43 2.10
C SER A 440 38.91 4.38 1.09
#